data_AF-A0A2X1N957-F1
#
_entry.id   AF-A0A2X1N957-F1
#
_cell.length_a   1.000
_cell.length_b   1.000
_cell.length_c   1.000
_cell.angle_alpha   90.00
_cell.angle_beta   90.00
_cell.angle_gamma   90.00
#
_symmetry.space_group_name_H-M   'P 1'
#
loop_
_entity.id
_entity.type
_entity.pdbx_description
1 polymer ?
#
loop_
_entity_poly.entity_id
_entity_poly.type
_entity_poly.pdbx_seq_one_letter_code
_entity_poly.pdbx_strand_id
1 'polypeptide(L)'
;MLAFLLILLPLLVLAWQAWQSLNALSDQAALVNRTTLIDARRSEAMTNAALEMERSYRQYCVLDDPTLAKVYQSQRKRYSEMLDAHAGVLPDDKLYQALRQDLHNLAQLQCNNSGPDAAAAARLEAFASANTEMVQATRTVVFSRGQQLQREIAERGQYFGWQSLVLFLVSLVMVLLFTRMIIGPVKNIERMINRLGEGRSLGNSVSFSGPSELRSVGQRILWLSERLSWLESQRHQFLRHLSHELKTPLASMREGTELLADQVVGPLTPEQKEVVSILIAAAAICKN
;
A
#
# COMPACT_ATOMS: atom_id res chain seq x y z
N MET A 1 -12.09 15.06 -4.47
CA MET A 1 -11.64 14.28 -5.64
C MET A 1 -10.12 14.33 -5.82
N LEU A 2 -9.49 15.52 -5.96
CA LEU A 2 -8.03 15.66 -6.13
C LEU A 2 -7.18 15.08 -4.97
N ALA A 3 -7.58 15.27 -3.72
CA ALA A 3 -6.85 14.73 -2.57
C ALA A 3 -6.84 13.19 -2.52
N PHE A 4 -7.90 12.55 -3.02
CA PHE A 4 -8.00 11.08 -3.07
C PHE A 4 -7.07 10.52 -4.15
N LEU A 5 -7.04 11.15 -5.33
CA LEU A 5 -6.08 10.85 -6.39
C LEU A 5 -4.62 11.01 -5.94
N LEU A 6 -4.33 12.04 -5.14
CA LEU A 6 -2.98 12.32 -4.66
C LEU A 6 -2.44 11.26 -3.68
N ILE A 7 -3.34 10.55 -2.98
CA ILE A 7 -2.98 9.46 -2.05
C ILE A 7 -2.97 8.10 -2.77
N LEU A 8 -3.90 7.88 -3.71
CA LEU A 8 -4.05 6.58 -4.38
C LEU A 8 -2.99 6.32 -5.46
N LEU A 9 -2.50 7.38 -6.11
CA LEU A 9 -1.51 7.28 -7.18
C LEU A 9 -0.15 6.74 -6.69
N PRO A 10 0.45 7.22 -5.58
CA PRO A 10 1.68 6.62 -5.07
C PRO A 10 1.50 5.17 -4.58
N LEU A 11 0.34 4.81 -4.04
CA LEU A 11 0.02 3.43 -3.67
C LEU A 11 -0.07 2.51 -4.89
N LEU A 12 -0.68 2.97 -5.98
CA LEU A 12 -0.75 2.23 -7.25
C LEU A 12 0.64 2.08 -7.89
N VAL A 13 1.48 3.12 -7.85
CA VAL A 13 2.86 3.05 -8.35
C VAL A 13 3.70 2.06 -7.54
N LEU A 14 3.57 2.06 -6.21
CA LEU A 14 4.23 1.08 -5.35
C LEU A 14 3.74 -0.35 -5.61
N ALA A 15 2.44 -0.55 -5.76
CA ALA A 15 1.86 -1.85 -6.08
C ALA A 15 2.35 -2.37 -7.44
N TRP A 16 2.42 -1.48 -8.45
CA TRP A 16 2.95 -1.80 -9.77
C TRP A 16 4.43 -2.18 -9.72
N GLN A 17 5.25 -1.39 -9.03
CA GLN A 17 6.68 -1.67 -8.85
C GLN A 17 6.92 -2.98 -8.09
N ALA A 18 6.17 -3.22 -7.02
CA ALA A 18 6.24 -4.46 -6.26
C ALA A 18 5.89 -5.67 -7.14
N TRP A 19 4.81 -5.58 -7.93
CA TRP A 19 4.40 -6.62 -8.87
C TRP A 19 5.47 -6.91 -9.93
N GLN A 20 6.04 -5.87 -10.53
CA GLN A 20 7.10 -6.02 -11.54
C GLN A 20 8.39 -6.63 -10.95
N SER A 21 8.76 -6.23 -9.73
CA SER A 21 9.91 -6.81 -9.02
C SER A 21 9.70 -8.29 -8.71
N LEU A 22 8.50 -8.67 -8.28
CA LEU A 22 8.14 -10.05 -7.93
C LEU A 22 8.16 -10.95 -9.16
N ASN A 23 7.61 -10.49 -10.28
CA ASN A 23 7.61 -11.25 -11.54
C ASN A 23 9.01 -11.44 -12.09
N ALA A 24 9.84 -10.38 -12.11
CA ALA A 24 11.21 -10.47 -12.60
C ALA A 24 12.09 -11.39 -11.72
N LEU A 25 11.93 -11.32 -10.40
CA LEU A 25 12.62 -12.23 -9.47
C LEU A 25 12.16 -13.68 -9.63
N SER A 26 10.86 -13.93 -9.82
CA SER A 26 10.29 -15.28 -9.88
C SER A 26 10.77 -16.05 -11.12
N ASP A 27 10.74 -15.42 -12.30
CA ASP A 27 11.14 -16.08 -13.54
C ASP A 27 12.65 -16.34 -13.59
N GLN A 28 13.45 -15.36 -13.14
CA GLN A 28 14.90 -15.48 -13.12
C GLN A 28 15.38 -16.47 -12.05
N ALA A 29 14.73 -16.51 -10.87
CA ALA A 29 15.01 -17.50 -9.84
C ALA A 29 14.61 -18.92 -10.28
N ALA A 30 13.49 -19.09 -10.97
CA ALA A 30 13.07 -20.38 -11.49
C ALA A 30 14.05 -20.95 -12.53
N LEU A 31 14.55 -20.09 -13.43
CA LEU A 31 15.56 -20.44 -14.42
C LEU A 31 16.90 -20.82 -13.76
N VAL A 32 17.43 -19.95 -12.89
CA VAL A 32 18.71 -20.19 -12.19
C VAL A 32 18.64 -21.45 -11.33
N ASN A 33 17.54 -21.69 -10.62
CA ASN A 33 17.37 -22.88 -9.79
C ASN A 33 17.31 -24.16 -10.64
N ARG A 34 16.61 -24.12 -11.78
CA ARG A 34 16.50 -25.27 -12.69
C ARG A 34 17.84 -25.63 -13.32
N THR A 35 18.61 -24.65 -13.82
CA THR A 35 19.92 -24.91 -14.45
C THR A 35 20.96 -25.35 -13.42
N THR A 36 20.96 -24.72 -12.24
CA THR A 36 21.82 -25.09 -11.10
C THR A 36 21.68 -26.56 -10.71
N LEU A 37 20.44 -27.05 -10.58
CA LEU A 37 20.17 -28.45 -10.25
C LEU A 37 20.63 -29.41 -11.34
N ILE A 38 20.46 -29.05 -12.62
CA ILE A 38 20.89 -29.87 -13.75
C ILE A 38 22.42 -29.97 -13.78
N ASP A 39 23.12 -28.85 -13.63
CA ASP A 39 24.59 -28.78 -13.67
C ASP A 39 25.20 -29.55 -12.48
N ALA A 40 24.62 -29.41 -11.29
CA ALA A 40 25.05 -30.14 -10.10
C ALA A 40 24.85 -31.67 -10.27
N ARG A 41 23.65 -32.11 -10.68
CA ARG A 41 23.37 -33.54 -10.93
C ARG A 41 24.24 -34.12 -12.03
N ARG A 42 24.52 -33.36 -13.09
CA ARG A 42 25.40 -33.81 -14.17
C ARG A 42 26.82 -34.02 -13.66
N SER A 43 27.37 -33.09 -12.87
CA SER A 43 28.71 -33.24 -12.28
C SER A 43 28.83 -34.46 -11.36
N GLU A 44 27.78 -34.77 -10.59
CA GLU A 44 27.72 -35.96 -9.75
C GLU A 44 27.65 -37.25 -10.60
N ALA A 45 26.81 -37.25 -11.64
CA ALA A 45 26.73 -38.37 -12.57
C ALA A 45 28.05 -38.60 -13.34
N MET A 46 28.81 -37.55 -13.65
CA MET A 46 30.15 -37.66 -14.24
C MET A 46 31.15 -38.35 -13.30
N THR A 47 31.08 -38.06 -11.99
CA THR A 47 31.90 -38.78 -10.98
C THR A 47 31.65 -40.29 -11.01
N ASN A 48 30.38 -40.69 -11.05
CA ASN A 48 30.02 -42.10 -11.13
C ASN A 48 30.47 -42.72 -12.46
N ALA A 49 30.27 -42.02 -13.57
CA ALA A 49 30.70 -42.50 -14.89
C ALA A 49 32.23 -42.65 -15.00
N ALA A 50 33.01 -41.74 -14.42
CA ALA A 50 34.47 -41.84 -14.38
C ALA A 50 34.92 -43.08 -13.59
N LEU A 51 34.29 -43.34 -12.45
CA LEU A 51 34.61 -44.49 -11.61
C LEU A 51 34.19 -45.81 -12.25
N GLU A 52 33.05 -45.84 -12.95
CA GLU A 52 32.62 -46.99 -13.76
C GLU A 52 33.61 -47.28 -14.90
N MET A 53 34.10 -46.26 -15.59
CA MET A 53 35.13 -46.40 -16.62
C MET A 53 36.44 -46.98 -16.06
N GLU A 54 36.91 -46.48 -14.92
CA GLU A 54 38.13 -47.02 -14.29
C GLU A 54 37.93 -48.49 -13.91
N ARG A 55 36.79 -48.83 -13.30
CA ARG A 55 36.46 -50.21 -12.94
C ARG A 55 36.43 -51.13 -14.15
N SER A 56 35.73 -50.75 -15.23
CA SER A 56 35.63 -51.58 -16.44
C SER A 56 36.97 -51.72 -17.16
N TYR A 57 37.81 -50.66 -17.17
CA TYR A 57 39.19 -50.71 -17.68
C TYR A 57 40.01 -51.76 -16.90
N ARG A 58 40.05 -51.64 -15.57
CA ARG A 58 40.82 -52.57 -14.72
C ARG A 58 40.29 -54.00 -14.84
N GLN A 59 38.98 -54.18 -14.88
CA GLN A 59 38.35 -55.50 -15.03
C GLN A 59 38.68 -56.14 -16.38
N TYR A 60 38.69 -55.35 -17.46
CA TYR A 60 39.15 -55.82 -18.78
C TYR A 60 40.60 -56.30 -18.71
N CYS A 61 41.51 -55.55 -18.07
CA CYS A 61 42.90 -55.98 -17.97
C CYS A 61 43.11 -57.27 -17.15
N VAL A 62 42.19 -57.62 -16.23
CA VAL A 62 42.24 -58.86 -15.46
C VAL A 62 41.68 -60.05 -16.24
N LEU A 63 40.54 -59.87 -16.92
CA LEU A 63 39.76 -60.96 -17.53
C LEU A 63 39.99 -61.12 -19.05
N ASP A 64 40.53 -60.11 -19.72
CA ASP A 64 40.73 -60.01 -21.18
C ASP A 64 39.48 -60.36 -22.02
N ASP A 65 38.29 -60.06 -21.47
CA ASP A 65 37.01 -60.32 -22.13
C ASP A 65 36.66 -59.18 -23.12
N PRO A 66 36.47 -59.46 -24.42
CA PRO A 66 36.13 -58.43 -25.42
C PRO A 66 34.77 -57.75 -25.17
N THR A 67 33.87 -58.35 -24.39
CA THR A 67 32.62 -57.71 -23.97
C THR A 67 32.88 -56.54 -23.01
N LEU A 68 33.84 -56.67 -22.08
CA LEU A 68 34.24 -55.60 -21.17
C LEU A 68 34.89 -54.44 -21.91
N ALA A 69 35.68 -54.72 -22.96
CA ALA A 69 36.22 -53.67 -23.82
C ALA A 69 35.10 -52.83 -24.48
N LYS A 70 34.01 -53.46 -24.94
CA LYS A 70 32.83 -52.76 -25.47
C LYS A 70 32.12 -51.93 -24.40
N VAL A 71 31.96 -52.48 -23.19
CA VAL A 71 31.37 -51.76 -22.04
C VAL A 71 32.18 -50.51 -21.73
N TYR A 72 33.50 -50.63 -21.62
CA TYR A 72 34.41 -49.51 -21.40
C TYR A 72 34.28 -48.43 -22.48
N GLN A 73 34.28 -48.81 -23.76
CA GLN A 73 34.14 -47.83 -24.86
C GLN A 73 32.79 -47.12 -24.83
N SER A 74 31.70 -47.82 -24.48
CA SER A 74 30.37 -47.23 -24.31
C SER A 74 30.36 -46.22 -23.16
N GLN A 75 30.93 -46.57 -22.01
CA GLN A 75 31.06 -45.68 -20.86
C GLN A 75 31.91 -44.44 -21.19
N ARG A 76 33.04 -44.62 -21.88
CA ARG A 76 33.91 -43.53 -22.35
C ARG A 76 33.18 -42.56 -23.26
N LYS A 77 32.42 -43.08 -24.22
CA LYS A 77 31.60 -42.25 -25.12
C LYS A 77 30.53 -41.46 -24.35
N ARG A 78 29.82 -42.14 -23.43
CA ARG A 78 28.80 -41.50 -22.58
C ARG A 78 29.40 -40.38 -21.72
N TYR A 79 30.56 -40.60 -21.11
CA TYR A 79 31.25 -39.57 -20.34
C TYR A 79 31.63 -38.38 -21.25
N SER A 80 32.16 -38.64 -22.45
CA SER A 80 32.47 -37.61 -23.45
C SER A 80 31.24 -36.76 -23.80
N GLU A 81 30.08 -37.37 -24.04
CA GLU A 81 28.83 -36.65 -24.32
C GLU A 81 28.38 -35.79 -23.12
N MET A 82 28.54 -36.30 -21.90
CA MET A 82 28.24 -35.53 -20.68
C MET A 82 29.20 -34.35 -20.50
N LEU A 83 30.49 -34.54 -20.80
CA LEU A 83 31.51 -33.49 -20.78
C LEU A 83 31.21 -32.38 -21.79
N ASP A 84 30.80 -32.73 -23.01
CA ASP A 84 30.42 -31.77 -24.05
C ASP A 84 29.19 -30.94 -23.65
N ALA A 85 28.19 -31.59 -23.05
CA ALA A 85 27.03 -30.87 -22.53
C ALA A 85 27.39 -29.93 -21.37
N HIS A 86 28.46 -30.22 -20.62
CA HIS A 86 28.92 -29.48 -19.45
C HIS A 86 29.91 -28.37 -19.75
N ALA A 87 30.45 -28.30 -20.97
CA ALA A 87 31.49 -27.36 -21.38
C ALA A 87 31.15 -25.88 -21.04
N GLY A 88 29.91 -25.45 -21.30
CA GLY A 88 29.46 -24.08 -21.05
C GLY A 88 29.30 -23.67 -19.57
N VAL A 89 29.48 -24.61 -18.64
CA VAL A 89 29.37 -24.36 -17.18
C VAL A 89 30.75 -24.11 -16.56
N LEU A 90 31.80 -24.67 -17.15
CA LEU A 90 33.15 -24.61 -16.60
C LEU A 90 33.73 -23.19 -16.75
N PRO A 91 34.45 -22.67 -15.72
CA PRO A 91 35.00 -21.32 -15.76
C PRO A 91 36.27 -21.21 -16.62
N ASP A 92 37.00 -22.30 -16.81
CA ASP A 92 38.23 -22.37 -17.61
C ASP A 92 38.13 -23.50 -18.64
N ASP A 93 38.41 -23.17 -19.89
CA ASP A 93 38.42 -24.11 -21.02
C ASP A 93 39.56 -25.13 -20.92
N LYS A 94 40.64 -24.81 -20.19
CA LYS A 94 41.77 -25.74 -19.97
C LYS A 94 41.33 -27.05 -19.35
N LEU A 95 40.41 -27.00 -18.39
CA LEU A 95 39.97 -28.17 -17.64
C LEU A 95 39.10 -29.09 -18.51
N TYR A 96 38.26 -28.49 -19.36
CA TYR A 96 37.53 -29.22 -20.40
C TYR A 96 38.48 -29.88 -21.41
N GLN A 97 39.49 -29.13 -21.89
CA GLN A 97 40.47 -29.66 -22.83
C GLN A 97 41.32 -30.79 -22.22
N ALA A 98 41.75 -30.67 -20.97
CA ALA A 98 42.49 -31.70 -20.25
C ALA A 98 41.70 -33.00 -20.15
N LEU A 99 40.44 -32.93 -19.68
CA LEU A 99 39.55 -34.10 -19.62
C LEU A 99 39.32 -34.74 -20.98
N ARG A 100 39.13 -33.92 -22.04
CA ARG A 100 38.92 -34.43 -23.39
C ARG A 100 40.17 -35.10 -23.95
N GLN A 101 41.35 -34.57 -23.65
CA GLN A 101 42.62 -35.17 -24.00
C GLN A 101 42.85 -36.49 -23.25
N ASP A 102 42.53 -36.55 -21.96
CA ASP A 102 42.63 -37.77 -21.17
C ASP A 102 41.70 -38.87 -21.71
N LEU A 103 40.45 -38.54 -22.02
CA LEU A 103 39.51 -39.46 -22.69
C LEU A 103 40.00 -39.95 -24.04
N HIS A 104 40.74 -39.12 -24.78
CA HIS A 104 41.36 -39.51 -26.05
C HIS A 104 42.55 -40.44 -25.83
N ASN A 105 43.42 -40.13 -24.87
CA ASN A 105 44.59 -40.94 -24.51
C ASN A 105 44.21 -42.31 -23.91
N LEU A 106 43.02 -42.39 -23.32
CA LEU A 106 42.41 -43.60 -22.78
C LEU A 106 41.55 -44.35 -23.82
N ALA A 107 41.60 -43.98 -25.10
CA ALA A 107 40.82 -44.66 -26.14
C ALA A 107 41.30 -46.10 -26.41
N GLN A 108 42.58 -46.38 -26.22
CA GLN A 108 43.14 -47.73 -26.36
C GLN A 108 43.37 -48.35 -24.99
N LEU A 109 42.91 -49.59 -24.82
CA LEU A 109 43.12 -50.39 -23.62
C LEU A 109 44.53 -51.00 -23.67
N GLN A 110 45.41 -50.56 -22.80
CA GLN A 110 46.77 -51.07 -22.60
C GLN A 110 46.86 -51.75 -21.24
N CYS A 111 47.18 -53.04 -21.26
CA CYS A 111 47.22 -53.89 -20.07
C CYS A 111 48.58 -54.60 -19.98
N ASN A 112 49.08 -54.75 -18.76
CA ASN A 112 50.29 -55.49 -18.43
C ASN A 112 50.10 -56.18 -17.07
N ASN A 113 50.46 -57.46 -16.97
CA ASN A 113 50.37 -58.26 -15.73
C ASN A 113 49.01 -58.14 -15.01
N SER A 114 47.91 -58.42 -15.72
CA SER A 114 46.54 -58.39 -15.18
C SER A 114 46.10 -57.02 -14.61
N GLY A 115 46.69 -55.93 -15.08
CA GLY A 115 46.31 -54.56 -14.75
C GLY A 115 46.60 -53.59 -15.89
N PRO A 116 46.21 -52.31 -15.77
CA PRO A 116 46.67 -51.27 -16.69
C PRO A 116 48.19 -51.20 -16.65
N ASP A 117 48.82 -50.92 -17.81
CA ASP A 117 50.24 -50.61 -17.81
C ASP A 117 50.53 -49.27 -17.08
N ALA A 118 51.81 -48.94 -16.87
CA ALA A 118 52.18 -47.74 -16.12
C ALA A 118 51.66 -46.44 -16.76
N ALA A 119 51.62 -46.38 -18.10
CA ALA A 119 51.16 -45.19 -18.82
C ALA A 119 49.63 -45.04 -18.74
N ALA A 120 48.89 -46.14 -18.89
CA ALA A 120 47.45 -46.19 -18.73
C ALA A 120 47.02 -45.89 -17.29
N ALA A 121 47.72 -46.44 -16.29
CA ALA A 121 47.47 -46.16 -14.89
C ALA A 121 47.62 -44.67 -14.58
N ALA A 122 48.70 -44.04 -15.04
CA ALA A 122 48.92 -42.61 -14.89
C ALA A 122 47.83 -41.76 -15.58
N ARG A 123 47.38 -42.17 -16.78
CA ARG A 123 46.28 -41.50 -17.49
C ARG A 123 44.93 -41.64 -16.78
N LEU A 124 44.64 -42.81 -16.20
CA LEU A 124 43.43 -43.03 -15.40
C LEU A 124 43.43 -42.15 -14.15
N GLU A 125 44.57 -42.03 -13.47
CA GLU A 125 44.73 -41.16 -12.30
C GLU A 125 44.62 -39.68 -12.67
N ALA A 126 45.26 -39.24 -13.77
CA ALA A 126 45.12 -37.90 -14.31
C ALA A 126 43.66 -37.56 -14.60
N PHE A 127 42.95 -38.44 -15.32
CA PHE A 127 41.53 -38.29 -15.61
C PHE A 127 40.67 -38.20 -14.34
N ALA A 128 40.89 -39.08 -13.35
CA ALA A 128 40.14 -39.07 -12.09
C ALA A 128 40.38 -37.76 -11.30
N SER A 129 41.62 -37.27 -11.29
CA SER A 129 41.97 -36.00 -10.65
C SER A 129 41.32 -34.80 -11.35
N ALA A 130 41.39 -34.74 -12.68
CA ALA A 130 40.77 -33.69 -13.49
C ALA A 130 39.24 -33.70 -13.37
N ASN A 131 38.62 -34.89 -13.30
CA ASN A 131 37.18 -35.02 -13.07
C ASN A 131 36.80 -34.50 -11.67
N THR A 132 37.63 -34.78 -10.65
CA THR A 132 37.42 -34.24 -9.30
C THR A 132 37.49 -32.71 -9.30
N GLU A 133 38.50 -32.14 -9.97
CA GLU A 133 38.67 -30.69 -10.09
C GLU A 133 37.49 -30.05 -10.84
N MET A 134 37.00 -30.68 -11.92
CA MET A 134 35.80 -30.27 -12.65
C MET A 134 34.57 -30.20 -11.74
N VAL A 135 34.34 -31.22 -10.91
CA VAL A 135 33.20 -31.24 -9.97
C VAL A 135 33.32 -30.12 -8.96
N GLN A 136 34.52 -29.85 -8.42
CA GLN A 136 34.74 -28.73 -7.51
C GLN A 136 34.52 -27.38 -8.20
N ALA A 137 35.07 -27.18 -9.39
CA ALA A 137 34.86 -25.98 -10.19
C ALA A 137 33.37 -25.75 -10.45
N THR A 138 32.64 -26.80 -10.83
CA THR A 138 31.18 -26.74 -11.04
C THR A 138 30.44 -26.32 -9.76
N ARG A 139 30.79 -26.90 -8.61
CA ARG A 139 30.18 -26.53 -7.31
C ARG A 139 30.40 -25.05 -6.98
N THR A 140 31.60 -24.52 -7.23
CA THR A 140 31.89 -23.10 -6.98
C THR A 140 31.08 -22.17 -7.90
N VAL A 141 30.98 -22.49 -9.20
CA VAL A 141 30.17 -21.74 -10.16
C VAL A 141 28.70 -21.76 -9.77
N VAL A 142 28.16 -22.95 -9.48
CA VAL A 142 26.77 -23.14 -9.04
C VAL A 142 26.48 -22.33 -7.76
N PHE A 143 27.37 -22.39 -6.76
CA PHE A 143 27.19 -21.65 -5.51
C PHE A 143 27.26 -20.13 -5.71
N SER A 144 28.20 -19.65 -6.52
CA SER A 144 28.34 -18.23 -6.83
C SER A 144 27.13 -17.63 -7.56
N ARG A 145 26.52 -18.39 -8.50
CA ARG A 145 25.28 -18.01 -9.18
C ARG A 145 24.11 -17.89 -8.19
N GLY A 146 24.02 -18.81 -7.23
CA GLY A 146 23.03 -18.74 -6.15
C GLY A 146 23.20 -17.51 -5.26
N GLN A 147 24.44 -17.13 -4.92
CA GLN A 147 24.72 -15.93 -4.13
C GLN A 147 24.49 -14.62 -4.90
N GLN A 148 24.83 -14.56 -6.19
CA GLN A 148 24.55 -13.39 -7.03
C GLN A 148 23.05 -13.11 -7.11
N LEU A 149 22.25 -14.16 -7.30
CA LEU A 149 20.79 -14.06 -7.25
C LEU A 149 20.33 -13.48 -5.90
N GLN A 150 20.86 -13.96 -4.77
CA GLN A 150 20.50 -13.41 -3.45
C GLN A 150 20.93 -11.95 -3.24
N ARG A 151 22.10 -11.53 -3.75
CA ARG A 151 22.58 -10.14 -3.63
C ARG A 151 21.74 -9.18 -4.46
N GLU A 152 21.38 -9.56 -5.69
CA GLU A 152 20.48 -8.75 -6.52
C GLU A 152 19.10 -8.59 -5.87
N ILE A 153 18.61 -9.62 -5.16
CA ILE A 153 17.37 -9.56 -4.37
C ILE A 153 17.52 -8.60 -3.19
N ALA A 154 18.64 -8.67 -2.45
CA ALA A 154 18.87 -7.85 -1.27
C ALA A 154 19.07 -6.35 -1.60
N GLU A 155 19.88 -6.03 -2.61
CA GLU A 155 20.14 -4.65 -3.01
C GLU A 155 18.89 -3.99 -3.60
N ARG A 156 18.12 -4.71 -4.43
CA ARG A 156 16.84 -4.20 -4.93
C ARG A 156 15.85 -4.04 -3.78
N GLY A 157 15.79 -4.98 -2.84
CA GLY A 157 14.93 -4.92 -1.65
C GLY A 157 15.15 -3.69 -0.77
N GLN A 158 16.40 -3.25 -0.59
CA GLN A 158 16.71 -2.10 0.25
C GLN A 158 16.26 -0.77 -0.37
N TYR A 159 16.43 -0.60 -1.68
CA TYR A 159 15.87 0.56 -2.41
C TYR A 159 14.34 0.61 -2.33
N PHE A 160 13.67 -0.54 -2.49
CA PHE A 160 12.22 -0.65 -2.32
C PHE A 160 11.77 -0.26 -0.90
N GLY A 161 12.50 -0.72 0.13
CA GLY A 161 12.20 -0.40 1.53
C GLY A 161 12.24 1.10 1.82
N TRP A 162 13.26 1.80 1.31
CA TRP A 162 13.38 3.24 1.52
C TRP A 162 12.30 4.04 0.77
N GLN A 163 12.01 3.70 -0.49
CA GLN A 163 10.96 4.39 -1.26
C GLN A 163 9.58 4.22 -0.62
N SER A 164 9.27 3.02 -0.13
CA SER A 164 8.02 2.73 0.59
C SER A 164 7.95 3.53 1.89
N LEU A 165 9.04 3.60 2.66
CA LEU A 165 9.11 4.40 3.90
C LEU A 165 8.89 5.89 3.63
N VAL A 166 9.55 6.45 2.61
CA VAL A 166 9.38 7.86 2.23
C VAL A 166 7.95 8.15 1.82
N LEU A 167 7.34 7.30 0.97
CA LEU A 167 5.96 7.49 0.55
C LEU A 167 4.96 7.33 1.70
N PHE A 168 5.20 6.41 2.62
CA PHE A 168 4.41 6.27 3.84
C PHE A 168 4.48 7.52 4.71
N LEU A 169 5.70 8.05 4.96
CA LEU A 169 5.89 9.26 5.75
C LEU A 169 5.24 10.48 5.09
N VAL A 170 5.40 10.66 3.78
CA VAL A 170 4.76 11.75 3.03
C VAL A 170 3.23 11.63 3.11
N SER A 171 2.67 10.43 2.91
CA SER A 171 1.24 10.18 3.05
C SER A 171 0.73 10.50 4.45
N LEU A 172 1.46 10.06 5.49
CA LEU A 172 1.11 10.32 6.89
C LEU A 172 1.10 11.83 7.20
N VAL A 173 2.12 12.56 6.75
CA VAL A 173 2.20 14.01 6.88
C VAL A 173 1.02 14.68 6.16
N MET A 174 0.71 14.23 4.94
CA MET A 174 -0.39 14.78 4.16
C MET A 174 -1.75 14.57 4.86
N VAL A 175 -1.99 13.37 5.40
CA VAL A 175 -3.21 13.04 6.15
C VAL A 175 -3.33 13.90 7.42
N LEU A 176 -2.24 14.08 8.17
CA LEU A 176 -2.22 14.94 9.36
C LEU A 176 -2.48 16.41 9.01
N LEU A 177 -1.87 16.91 7.94
CA LEU A 177 -2.09 18.26 7.43
C LEU A 177 -3.55 18.48 7.02
N PHE A 178 -4.12 17.60 6.20
CA PHE A 178 -5.52 17.72 5.78
C PHE A 178 -6.49 17.57 6.94
N THR A 179 -6.21 16.69 7.91
CA THR A 179 -7.02 16.54 9.12
C THR A 179 -7.04 17.84 9.93
N ARG A 180 -5.89 18.47 10.16
CA ARG A 180 -5.84 19.77 10.87
C ARG A 180 -6.44 20.92 10.06
N MET A 181 -6.19 20.96 8.75
CA MET A 181 -6.57 22.09 7.89
C MET A 181 -8.05 22.09 7.50
N ILE A 182 -8.68 20.91 7.36
CA ILE A 182 -10.07 20.77 6.89
C ILE A 182 -10.99 20.36 8.04
N ILE A 183 -10.71 19.24 8.71
CA ILE A 183 -11.65 18.64 9.69
C ILE A 183 -11.79 19.54 10.93
N GLY A 184 -10.69 20.15 11.39
CA GLY A 184 -10.71 21.09 12.51
C GLY A 184 -11.68 22.27 12.29
N PRO A 185 -11.51 23.06 11.21
CA PRO A 185 -12.40 24.17 10.88
C PRO A 185 -13.85 23.76 10.62
N VAL A 186 -14.10 22.58 10.02
CA VAL A 186 -15.47 22.06 9.84
C VAL A 186 -16.16 21.84 11.19
N LYS A 187 -15.47 21.24 12.17
CA LYS A 187 -16.01 21.09 13.54
C LYS A 187 -16.26 22.43 14.25
N ASN A 188 -15.54 23.49 13.89
CA ASN A 188 -15.84 24.84 14.39
C ASN A 188 -17.15 25.36 13.79
N ILE A 189 -17.35 25.20 12.47
CA ILE A 189 -18.57 25.61 11.78
C ILE A 189 -19.79 24.85 12.32
N GLU A 190 -19.69 23.55 12.54
CA GLU A 190 -20.76 22.74 13.15
C GLU A 190 -21.16 23.29 14.52
N ARG A 191 -20.18 23.62 15.38
CA ARG A 191 -20.44 24.26 16.68
C ARG A 191 -21.10 25.63 16.55
N MET A 192 -20.76 26.42 15.52
CA MET A 192 -21.41 27.71 15.28
C MET A 192 -22.88 27.54 14.93
N ILE A 193 -23.19 26.59 14.05
CA ILE A 193 -24.57 26.29 13.62
C ILE A 193 -25.40 25.82 14.82
N ASN A 194 -24.88 24.92 15.64
CA ASN A 194 -25.60 24.43 16.83
C ASN A 194 -25.87 25.56 17.83
N ARG A 195 -24.90 26.46 18.07
CA ARG A 195 -25.11 27.63 18.94
C ARG A 195 -26.17 28.58 18.41
N LEU A 196 -26.18 28.82 17.11
CA LEU A 196 -27.20 29.65 16.46
C LEU A 196 -28.60 29.00 16.57
N GLY A 197 -28.69 27.67 16.40
CA GLY A 197 -29.93 26.91 16.59
C GLY A 197 -30.46 26.93 18.01
N GLU A 198 -29.59 27.04 19.02
CA GLU A 198 -29.96 27.21 20.43
C GLU A 198 -30.31 28.67 20.80
N GLY A 199 -30.30 29.62 19.85
CA GLY A 199 -30.55 31.04 20.13
C GLY A 199 -29.41 31.74 20.89
N ARG A 200 -28.21 31.13 20.95
CA ARG A 200 -27.05 31.74 21.60
C ARG A 200 -26.29 32.63 20.63
N SER A 201 -25.81 33.77 21.11
CA SER A 201 -25.02 34.68 20.29
C SER A 201 -23.68 34.07 19.90
N LEU A 202 -23.32 34.23 18.62
CA LEU A 202 -22.00 33.95 18.09
C LEU A 202 -21.12 35.17 18.37
N GLY A 203 -20.50 35.24 19.55
CA GLY A 203 -19.68 36.40 19.95
C GLY A 203 -18.57 36.78 18.95
N ASN A 204 -18.07 38.02 19.06
CA ASN A 204 -17.21 38.71 18.07
C ASN A 204 -15.80 38.12 17.83
N SER A 205 -15.46 36.96 18.40
CA SER A 205 -14.09 36.42 18.38
C SER A 205 -13.99 35.04 17.73
N VAL A 206 -14.71 34.79 16.63
CA VAL A 206 -14.53 33.58 15.84
C VAL A 206 -13.39 33.81 14.84
N SER A 207 -12.18 33.42 15.21
CA SER A 207 -11.04 33.41 14.28
C SER A 207 -11.26 32.32 13.22
N PHE A 208 -11.49 32.75 11.97
CA PHE A 208 -11.68 31.85 10.83
C PHE A 208 -10.35 31.27 10.36
N SER A 209 -9.89 30.21 11.02
CA SER A 209 -8.75 29.41 10.59
C SER A 209 -9.22 28.31 9.63
N GLY A 210 -8.60 28.18 8.46
CA GLY A 210 -8.96 27.17 7.44
C GLY A 210 -8.72 27.62 5.99
N PRO A 211 -8.99 26.77 4.99
CA PRO A 211 -8.98 27.12 3.57
C PRO A 211 -10.03 28.19 3.22
N SER A 212 -9.83 28.88 2.10
CA SER A 212 -10.62 30.07 1.72
C SER A 212 -12.13 29.82 1.66
N GLU A 213 -12.50 28.63 1.23
CA GLU A 213 -13.85 28.14 1.06
C GLU A 213 -14.56 28.05 2.42
N LEU A 214 -13.90 27.45 3.43
CA LEU A 214 -14.45 27.32 4.78
C LEU A 214 -14.52 28.67 5.50
N ARG A 215 -13.57 29.59 5.24
CA ARG A 215 -13.67 30.97 5.76
C ARG A 215 -14.89 31.69 5.19
N SER A 216 -15.15 31.54 3.89
CA SER A 216 -16.31 32.17 3.24
C SER A 216 -17.64 31.67 3.83
N VAL A 217 -17.75 30.37 4.13
CA VAL A 217 -18.93 29.78 4.78
C VAL A 217 -19.09 30.33 6.19
N GLY A 218 -18.00 30.40 6.96
CA GLY A 218 -18.01 30.97 8.30
C GLY A 218 -18.49 32.43 8.34
N GLN A 219 -18.03 33.26 7.40
CA GLN A 219 -18.48 34.65 7.26
C GLN A 219 -19.97 34.75 6.92
N ARG A 220 -20.48 33.87 6.06
CA ARG A 220 -21.91 33.82 5.72
C ARG A 220 -22.78 33.46 6.94
N ILE A 221 -22.31 32.55 7.79
CA ILE A 221 -23.00 32.18 9.03
C ILE A 221 -23.02 33.35 10.02
N LEU A 222 -21.92 34.09 10.13
CA LEU A 222 -21.86 35.28 10.98
C LEU A 222 -22.85 36.36 10.51
N TRP A 223 -22.84 36.66 9.21
CA TRP A 223 -23.80 37.60 8.61
C TRP A 223 -25.25 37.16 8.86
N LEU A 224 -25.56 35.86 8.74
CA LEU A 224 -26.88 35.31 9.02
C LEU A 224 -27.28 35.51 10.49
N SER A 225 -26.34 35.29 11.43
CA SER A 225 -26.56 35.50 12.86
C SER A 225 -26.90 36.95 13.18
N GLU A 226 -26.16 37.91 12.61
CA GLU A 226 -26.42 39.34 12.78
C GLU A 226 -27.79 39.71 12.20
N ARG A 227 -28.12 39.20 11.01
CA ARG A 227 -29.41 39.44 10.37
C ARG A 227 -30.57 38.89 11.19
N LEU A 228 -30.42 37.70 11.77
CA LEU A 228 -31.44 37.09 12.62
C LEU A 228 -31.65 37.89 13.90
N SER A 229 -30.57 38.29 14.58
CA SER A 229 -30.63 39.12 15.77
C SER A 229 -31.29 40.48 15.50
N TRP A 230 -30.98 41.09 14.35
CA TRP A 230 -31.62 42.33 13.92
C TRP A 230 -33.13 42.16 13.69
N LEU A 231 -33.56 41.07 13.03
CA LEU A 231 -34.98 40.77 12.82
C LEU A 231 -35.73 40.53 14.13
N GLU A 232 -35.10 39.83 15.08
CA GLU A 232 -35.68 39.59 16.41
C GLU A 232 -35.83 40.90 17.20
N SER A 233 -34.83 41.78 17.16
CA SER A 233 -34.90 43.12 17.74
C SER A 233 -36.03 43.96 17.12
N GLN A 234 -36.17 43.93 15.79
CA GLN A 234 -37.27 44.62 15.09
C GLN A 234 -38.64 44.07 15.50
N ARG A 235 -38.78 42.75 15.61
CA ARG A 235 -40.01 42.12 16.10
C ARG A 235 -40.37 42.61 17.50
N HIS A 236 -39.41 42.64 18.43
CA HIS A 236 -39.65 43.14 19.79
C HIS A 236 -40.02 44.63 19.81
N GLN A 237 -39.37 45.45 18.99
CA GLN A 237 -39.69 46.87 18.88
C GLN A 237 -41.11 47.09 18.32
N PHE A 238 -41.48 46.34 17.28
CA PHE A 238 -42.82 46.40 16.69
C PHE A 238 -43.92 46.01 17.68
N LEU A 239 -43.74 44.91 18.41
CA LEU A 239 -44.70 44.48 19.44
C LEU A 239 -44.84 45.50 20.57
N ARG A 240 -43.72 46.11 21.00
CA ARG A 240 -43.74 47.17 22.02
C ARG A 240 -44.49 48.40 21.51
N HIS A 241 -44.24 48.81 20.27
CA HIS A 241 -44.91 49.95 19.66
C HIS A 241 -46.42 49.71 19.51
N LEU A 242 -46.82 48.54 18.98
CA LEU A 242 -48.24 48.17 18.89
C LEU A 242 -48.92 48.15 20.26
N SER A 243 -48.25 47.62 21.29
CA SER A 243 -48.79 47.65 22.66
C SER A 243 -49.01 49.08 23.15
N HIS A 244 -48.09 50.00 22.84
CA HIS A 244 -48.21 51.40 23.24
C HIS A 244 -49.33 52.13 22.48
N GLU A 245 -49.41 51.93 21.16
CA GLU A 245 -50.43 52.55 20.31
C GLU A 245 -51.84 52.01 20.57
N LEU A 246 -51.98 50.75 20.99
CA LEU A 246 -53.29 50.18 21.35
C LEU A 246 -53.74 50.57 22.77
N LYS A 247 -52.80 50.84 23.69
CA LYS A 247 -53.13 51.22 25.08
C LYS A 247 -53.88 52.55 25.15
N THR A 248 -53.49 53.52 24.34
CA THR A 248 -54.11 54.86 24.31
C THR A 248 -55.59 54.84 23.89
N PRO A 249 -55.99 54.31 22.72
CA PRO A 249 -57.39 54.26 22.32
C PRO A 249 -58.22 53.36 23.24
N LEU A 250 -57.67 52.25 23.75
CA LEU A 250 -58.38 51.40 24.72
C LEU A 250 -58.64 52.13 26.04
N ALA A 251 -57.68 52.93 26.52
CA ALA A 251 -57.87 53.77 27.70
C ALA A 251 -58.95 54.83 27.46
N SER A 252 -58.94 55.51 26.30
CA SER A 252 -59.97 56.48 25.94
C SER A 252 -61.35 55.86 25.78
N MET A 253 -61.46 54.66 25.19
CA MET A 253 -62.73 53.92 25.11
C MET A 253 -63.24 53.56 26.50
N ARG A 254 -62.36 53.14 27.42
CA ARG A 254 -62.74 52.83 28.80
C ARG A 254 -63.26 54.07 29.53
N GLU A 255 -62.50 55.16 29.50
CA GLU A 255 -62.88 56.42 30.15
C GLU A 255 -64.21 56.95 29.59
N GLY A 256 -64.41 56.89 28.28
CA GLY A 256 -65.69 57.24 27.65
C GLY A 256 -66.85 56.36 28.13
N THR A 257 -66.64 55.05 28.29
CA THR A 257 -67.68 54.14 28.81
C THR A 257 -67.96 54.36 30.30
N GLU A 258 -66.97 54.72 31.11
CA GLU A 258 -67.12 55.07 32.52
C GLU A 258 -67.92 56.38 32.67
N LEU A 259 -67.60 57.41 31.88
CA LEU A 259 -68.33 58.68 31.87
C LEU A 259 -69.80 58.53 31.44
N LEU A 260 -70.07 57.61 30.50
CA LEU A 260 -71.44 57.24 30.12
C LEU A 260 -72.16 56.53 31.28
N ALA A 261 -71.49 55.62 31.98
CA ALA A 261 -72.05 54.88 33.12
C ALA A 261 -72.46 55.80 34.28
N ASP A 262 -71.58 56.77 34.57
CA ASP A 262 -71.78 57.77 35.61
C ASP A 262 -72.83 58.84 35.22
N GLN A 263 -73.39 58.75 34.00
CA GLN A 263 -74.42 59.65 33.47
C GLN A 263 -73.98 61.13 33.45
N VAL A 264 -72.66 61.39 33.45
CA VAL A 264 -72.08 62.75 33.45
C VAL A 264 -72.47 63.52 32.17
N VAL A 265 -72.66 62.79 31.07
CA VAL A 265 -73.06 63.34 29.76
C VAL A 265 -74.58 63.36 29.53
N GLY A 266 -75.39 62.82 30.46
CA GLY A 266 -76.85 62.81 30.38
C GLY A 266 -77.50 61.49 30.88
N PRO A 267 -78.83 61.47 31.08
CA PRO A 267 -79.54 60.29 31.54
C PRO A 267 -79.64 59.22 30.44
N LEU A 268 -79.35 57.97 30.81
CA LEU A 268 -79.45 56.81 29.91
C LEU A 268 -80.82 56.13 30.02
N THR A 269 -81.38 55.68 28.89
CA THR A 269 -82.57 54.80 28.90
C THR A 269 -82.23 53.42 29.51
N PRO A 270 -83.22 52.64 29.96
CA PRO A 270 -82.98 51.31 30.53
C PRO A 270 -82.17 50.39 29.60
N GLU A 271 -82.45 50.40 28.30
CA GLU A 271 -81.76 49.59 27.30
C GLU A 271 -80.31 50.07 27.09
N GLN A 272 -80.07 51.38 27.16
CA GLN A 272 -78.72 51.95 27.04
C GLN A 272 -77.84 51.62 28.25
N LYS A 273 -78.42 51.55 29.46
CA LYS A 273 -77.68 51.12 30.67
C LYS A 273 -77.18 49.69 30.55
N GLU A 274 -77.98 48.79 29.97
CA GLU A 274 -77.58 47.41 29.73
C GLU A 274 -76.37 47.35 28.78
N VAL A 275 -76.42 48.07 27.65
CA VAL A 275 -75.32 48.13 26.68
C VAL A 275 -74.03 48.69 27.30
N VAL A 276 -74.12 49.78 28.08
CA VAL A 276 -72.94 50.37 28.75
C VAL A 276 -72.32 49.39 29.76
N SER A 277 -73.14 48.63 30.50
CA SER A 277 -72.64 47.63 31.45
C SER A 277 -71.86 46.49 30.76
N ILE A 278 -72.28 46.08 29.56
CA ILE A 278 -71.56 45.10 28.74
C ILE A 278 -70.22 45.66 28.25
N LEU A 279 -70.20 46.91 27.79
CA LEU A 279 -68.98 47.57 27.32
C LEU A 279 -67.93 47.70 28.42
N ILE A 280 -68.35 48.03 29.65
CA ILE A 280 -67.47 48.10 30.83
C ILE A 280 -66.92 46.72 31.19
N ALA A 281 -67.78 45.70 31.18
CA ALA A 281 -67.35 44.32 31.44
C ALA A 281 -66.32 43.84 30.39
N ALA A 282 -66.51 44.17 29.12
CA ALA A 282 -65.55 43.86 28.06
C ALA A 282 -64.22 44.62 28.23
N ALA A 283 -64.27 45.91 28.57
CA ALA A 283 -63.08 46.72 28.80
C ALA A 283 -62.26 46.24 30.01
N ALA A 284 -62.89 45.64 31.01
CA ALA A 284 -62.21 45.05 32.18
C ALA A 284 -61.36 43.81 31.83
N ILE A 285 -61.69 43.07 30.76
CA ILE A 285 -60.96 41.88 30.32
C ILE A 285 -59.59 42.24 29.73
N CYS A 286 -59.44 43.40 29.09
CA CYS A 286 -58.17 43.89 28.53
C CYS A 286 -57.14 44.34 29.59
N LYS A 287 -57.37 44.07 30.88
CA LYS A 287 -56.50 44.47 32.00
C LYS A 287 -55.42 43.42 32.34
N ASN A 288 -55.58 42.18 31.89
CA ASN A 288 -54.61 41.08 32.08
C ASN A 288 -53.94 40.71 30.75
#